data_AF-A0A7W1C490-F1
#
_entry.id   AF-A0A7W1C490-F1
#
_cell.length_a   1.000
_cell.length_b   1.000
_cell.length_c   1.000
_cell.angle_alpha   90.00
_cell.angle_beta   90.00
_cell.angle_gamma   90.00
#
_symmetry.space_group_name_H-M   'P 1'
#
loop_
_entity.id
_entity.type
_entity.pdbx_description
1 polymer ?
#
loop_
_entity_poly.entity_id
_entity_poly.type
_entity_poly.pdbx_seq_one_letter_code
_entity_poly.pdbx_strand_id
1 'polypeptide(L)'
;MAVVSVLVVAAGSVAWWEYREARARDLVETMKDDLRNLAVAQEAYAGDNGGVFIPQNSRVTTTVPHHGYAPSAGVTVSIAEPVPNGWSATATHDLEPGKVCGIFMGDAPPGPPNPAADPGDPVCN
;
A
#
# COMPACT_ATOMS: atom_id res chain seq x y z
N MET A 1 25.56 25.79 -31.49
CA MET A 1 24.39 24.92 -31.23
C MET A 1 24.75 23.55 -30.65
N ALA A 2 25.87 22.91 -31.05
CA ALA A 2 26.25 21.57 -30.56
C ALA A 2 26.62 21.47 -29.06
N VAL A 3 27.23 22.52 -28.48
CA VAL A 3 27.62 22.50 -27.05
C VAL A 3 26.39 22.50 -26.13
N VAL A 4 25.37 23.27 -26.49
CA VAL A 4 24.13 23.38 -25.70
C VAL A 4 23.37 22.05 -25.69
N SER A 5 23.27 21.37 -26.84
CA SER A 5 22.58 20.08 -26.92
C SER A 5 23.26 18.99 -26.10
N VAL A 6 24.61 18.98 -26.05
CA VAL A 6 25.35 18.00 -25.24
C VAL A 6 25.12 18.21 -23.75
N LEU A 7 25.09 19.47 -23.30
CA LEU A 7 24.86 19.81 -21.90
C LEU A 7 23.45 19.45 -21.42
N VAL A 8 22.41 19.68 -22.24
CA VAL A 8 21.02 19.36 -21.87
C VAL A 8 20.81 17.84 -21.76
N VAL A 9 21.41 17.04 -22.64
CA VAL A 9 21.30 15.57 -22.60
C VAL A 9 21.95 15.01 -21.34
N ALA A 10 23.14 15.50 -20.98
CA ALA A 10 23.88 15.06 -19.80
C ALA A 10 23.20 15.50 -18.48
N ALA A 11 22.67 16.72 -18.42
CA ALA A 11 21.93 17.20 -17.24
C ALA A 11 20.58 16.47 -17.08
N GLY A 12 19.89 16.20 -18.20
CA GLY A 12 18.65 15.44 -18.21
C GLY A 12 18.86 14.05 -17.60
N SER A 13 19.77 13.24 -18.14
CA SER A 13 20.00 11.87 -17.67
C SER A 13 20.29 11.76 -16.18
N VAL A 14 20.94 12.77 -15.59
CA VAL A 14 21.18 12.84 -14.14
C VAL A 14 19.89 13.19 -13.37
N ALA A 15 19.21 14.27 -13.74
CA ALA A 15 17.97 14.66 -13.06
C ALA A 15 16.86 13.58 -13.16
N TRP A 16 16.85 12.79 -14.23
CA TRP A 16 15.88 11.70 -14.42
C TRP A 16 16.08 10.53 -13.43
N TRP A 17 17.30 10.21 -13.00
CA TRP A 17 17.50 9.09 -12.06
C TRP A 17 17.06 9.48 -10.64
N GLU A 18 17.42 10.68 -10.18
CA GLU A 18 17.00 11.22 -8.87
C GLU A 18 15.48 11.30 -8.78
N TYR A 19 14.83 11.77 -9.85
CA TYR A 19 13.38 11.84 -9.94
C TYR A 19 12.70 10.48 -9.82
N ARG A 20 13.26 9.44 -10.47
CA ARG A 20 12.70 8.07 -10.40
C ARG A 20 12.81 7.49 -9.00
N GLU A 21 13.93 7.69 -8.31
CA GLU A 21 14.11 7.22 -6.93
C GLU A 21 13.20 7.97 -5.96
N ALA A 22 13.08 9.29 -6.09
CA ALA A 22 12.17 10.10 -5.28
C ALA A 22 10.71 9.66 -5.47
N ARG A 23 10.29 9.43 -6.72
CA ARG A 23 8.96 8.94 -7.04
C ARG A 23 8.70 7.55 -6.46
N ALA A 24 9.63 6.61 -6.60
CA ALA A 24 9.45 5.26 -6.05
C ALA A 24 9.24 5.28 -4.52
N ARG A 25 9.94 6.17 -3.80
CA ARG A 25 9.75 6.34 -2.35
C ARG A 25 8.35 6.87 -2.00
N ASP A 26 7.88 7.88 -2.73
CA ASP A 26 6.53 8.46 -2.57
C ASP A 26 5.42 7.45 -2.85
N LEU A 27 5.58 6.61 -3.88
CA LEU A 27 4.63 5.53 -4.17
C LEU A 27 4.59 4.48 -3.05
N VAL A 28 5.75 4.15 -2.47
CA VAL A 28 5.83 3.24 -1.32
C VAL A 28 5.17 3.83 -0.08
N GLU A 29 5.38 5.13 0.18
CA GLU A 29 4.73 5.84 1.28
C GLU A 29 3.21 5.88 1.09
N THR A 30 2.75 6.18 -0.13
CA THR A 30 1.32 6.14 -0.49
C THR A 30 0.71 4.78 -0.19
N MET A 31 1.38 3.68 -0.57
CA MET A 31 0.89 2.33 -0.24
C MET A 31 0.82 2.07 1.27
N LYS A 32 1.80 2.55 2.04
CA LYS A 32 1.78 2.41 3.51
C LYS A 32 0.66 3.23 4.14
N ASP A 33 0.43 4.44 3.66
CA ASP A 33 -0.62 5.31 4.17
C ASP A 33 -2.01 4.77 3.83
N ASP A 34 -2.21 4.20 2.64
CA ASP A 34 -3.43 3.47 2.30
C ASP A 34 -3.69 2.30 3.27
N LEU A 35 -2.65 1.53 3.62
CA LEU A 35 -2.77 0.44 4.60
C LEU A 35 -3.09 0.95 6.02
N ARG A 36 -2.55 2.10 6.43
CA ARG A 36 -2.90 2.75 7.71
C ARG A 36 -4.34 3.24 7.70
N ASN A 37 -4.78 3.84 6.60
CA ASN A 37 -6.16 4.28 6.43
C ASN A 37 -7.13 3.10 6.44
N LEU A 38 -6.75 1.97 5.85
CA LEU A 38 -7.51 0.72 5.97
C LEU A 38 -7.59 0.28 7.43
N ALA A 39 -6.48 0.32 8.18
CA ALA A 39 -6.48 -0.06 9.59
C ALA A 39 -7.44 0.82 10.41
N VAL A 40 -7.45 2.14 10.18
CA VAL A 40 -8.41 3.05 10.81
C VAL A 40 -9.86 2.69 10.44
N ALA A 41 -10.14 2.36 9.17
CA ALA A 41 -11.47 1.96 8.74
C ALA A 41 -11.93 0.64 9.40
N GLN A 42 -11.02 -0.32 9.51
CA GLN A 42 -11.25 -1.59 10.20
C GLN A 42 -11.51 -1.39 11.69
N GLU A 43 -10.72 -0.54 12.35
CA GLU A 43 -10.87 -0.22 13.77
C GLU A 43 -12.15 0.56 14.06
N ALA A 44 -12.52 1.51 13.21
CA ALA A 44 -13.79 2.24 13.32
C ALA A 44 -14.98 1.28 13.24
N TYR A 45 -14.97 0.39 12.25
CA TYR A 45 -16.01 -0.63 12.13
C TYR A 45 -16.03 -1.58 13.33
N ALA A 46 -14.86 -2.04 13.80
CA ALA A 46 -14.78 -2.89 14.98
C ALA A 46 -15.32 -2.19 16.24
N GLY A 47 -15.04 -0.90 16.40
CA GLY A 47 -15.60 -0.09 17.49
C GLY A 47 -17.14 -0.08 17.50
N ASP A 48 -17.75 0.02 16.32
CA ASP A 48 -19.21 0.02 16.17
C ASP A 48 -19.84 -1.38 16.25
N ASN A 49 -19.07 -2.44 15.96
CA ASN A 49 -19.55 -3.82 15.83
C ASN A 49 -19.05 -4.77 16.93
N GLY A 50 -18.73 -4.24 18.12
CA GLY A 50 -18.39 -5.06 19.28
C GLY A 50 -17.05 -5.80 19.18
N GLY A 51 -16.08 -5.21 18.48
CA GLY A 51 -14.73 -5.73 18.28
C GLY A 51 -14.55 -6.59 17.03
N VAL A 52 -15.60 -6.75 16.21
CA VAL A 52 -15.56 -7.55 14.98
C VAL A 52 -15.09 -6.68 13.81
N PHE A 53 -14.01 -7.07 13.15
CA PHE A 53 -13.49 -6.41 11.94
C PHE A 53 -14.41 -6.64 10.73
N ILE A 54 -14.20 -5.86 9.67
CA ILE A 54 -15.03 -5.89 8.46
C ILE A 54 -14.86 -7.23 7.75
N PRO A 55 -15.89 -8.10 7.75
CA PRO A 55 -15.76 -9.45 7.27
C PRO A 55 -15.69 -9.47 5.74
N GLN A 56 -14.58 -9.92 5.13
CA GLN A 56 -14.45 -10.44 3.75
C GLN A 56 -13.02 -10.35 3.18
N ASN A 57 -12.58 -11.44 2.55
CA ASN A 57 -11.48 -11.39 1.59
C ASN A 57 -11.88 -10.51 0.40
N SER A 58 -11.22 -9.37 0.22
CA SER A 58 -11.62 -8.36 -0.75
C SER A 58 -10.43 -7.80 -1.51
N ARG A 59 -10.59 -7.63 -2.82
CA ARG A 59 -9.67 -6.84 -3.64
C ARG A 59 -10.28 -5.45 -3.83
N VAL A 60 -9.68 -4.46 -3.21
CA VAL A 60 -10.14 -3.08 -3.13
C VAL A 60 -9.33 -2.21 -4.09
N THR A 61 -10.04 -1.40 -4.86
CA THR A 61 -9.47 -0.39 -5.75
C THR A 61 -10.27 0.90 -5.59
N THR A 62 -9.82 1.99 -6.21
CA THR A 62 -10.58 3.25 -6.23
C THR A 62 -12.00 3.13 -6.78
N THR A 63 -12.23 2.17 -7.69
CA THR A 63 -13.52 1.91 -8.33
C THR A 63 -14.35 0.83 -7.64
N VAL A 64 -13.74 0.07 -6.72
CA VAL A 64 -14.37 -0.99 -5.95
C VAL A 64 -14.06 -0.72 -4.47
N PRO A 65 -14.73 0.27 -3.85
CA PRO A 65 -14.49 0.60 -2.45
C PRO A 65 -15.01 -0.52 -1.54
N HIS A 66 -14.43 -0.61 -0.35
CA HIS A 66 -14.75 -1.61 0.66
C HIS A 66 -15.20 -0.88 1.93
N HIS A 67 -16.49 -0.94 2.26
CA HIS A 67 -17.06 -0.33 3.47
C HIS A 67 -16.69 1.16 3.65
N GLY A 68 -16.68 1.93 2.56
CA GLY A 68 -16.33 3.36 2.57
C GLY A 68 -14.83 3.64 2.53
N TYR A 69 -13.98 2.62 2.63
CA TYR A 69 -12.55 2.71 2.33
C TYR A 69 -12.30 2.57 0.83
N ALA A 70 -11.50 3.47 0.28
CA ALA A 70 -10.96 3.40 -1.07
C ALA A 70 -9.47 3.77 -1.02
N PRO A 71 -8.58 2.94 -1.59
CA PRO A 71 -7.16 3.27 -1.65
C PRO A 71 -6.88 4.44 -2.61
N SER A 72 -5.65 4.89 -2.65
CA SER A 72 -5.17 5.92 -3.57
C SER A 72 -5.17 5.43 -5.03
N ALA A 73 -5.12 6.37 -5.98
CA ALA A 73 -5.12 6.05 -7.40
C ALA A 73 -3.91 5.20 -7.79
N GLY A 74 -4.15 4.07 -8.50
CA GLY A 74 -3.10 3.14 -8.89
C GLY A 74 -2.67 2.17 -7.80
N VAL A 75 -3.24 2.25 -6.59
CA VAL A 75 -3.06 1.25 -5.52
C VAL A 75 -4.19 0.23 -5.58
N THR A 76 -3.80 -1.04 -5.52
CA THR A 76 -4.70 -2.16 -5.23
C THR A 76 -4.39 -2.67 -3.84
N VAL A 77 -5.43 -2.82 -3.01
CA VAL A 77 -5.31 -3.43 -1.68
C VAL A 77 -6.05 -4.77 -1.67
N SER A 78 -5.41 -5.83 -1.20
CA SER A 78 -6.00 -7.15 -1.02
C SER A 78 -6.10 -7.45 0.47
N ILE A 79 -7.32 -7.53 0.97
CA ILE A 79 -7.66 -7.83 2.37
C ILE A 79 -7.91 -9.32 2.49
N ALA A 80 -7.35 -9.95 3.51
CA ALA A 80 -7.53 -11.34 3.86
C ALA A 80 -7.79 -11.50 5.35
N GLU A 81 -8.80 -12.27 5.71
CA GLU A 81 -9.17 -12.55 7.11
C GLU A 81 -8.96 -14.03 7.41
N PRO A 82 -7.73 -14.42 7.77
CA PRO A 82 -7.44 -15.82 8.05
C PRO A 82 -8.08 -16.31 9.36
N VAL A 83 -8.48 -15.41 10.27
CA VAL A 83 -9.03 -15.73 11.60
C VAL A 83 -10.16 -14.79 12.02
N PRO A 84 -11.08 -15.19 12.93
CA PRO A 84 -12.29 -14.41 13.26
C PRO A 84 -12.07 -13.01 13.87
N ASN A 85 -10.91 -12.73 14.44
CA ASN A 85 -10.57 -11.46 15.10
C ASN A 85 -9.25 -10.87 14.58
N GLY A 86 -8.89 -11.20 13.34
CA GLY A 86 -7.62 -10.78 12.77
C GLY A 86 -7.70 -10.73 11.28
N TRP A 87 -7.05 -9.72 10.72
CA TRP A 87 -6.99 -9.51 9.29
C TRP A 87 -5.56 -9.17 8.89
N SER A 88 -5.27 -9.42 7.62
CA SER A 88 -4.03 -9.07 6.97
C SER A 88 -4.37 -8.41 5.65
N ALA A 89 -3.55 -7.46 5.21
CA ALA A 89 -3.73 -6.85 3.90
C ALA A 89 -2.39 -6.63 3.21
N THR A 90 -2.42 -6.65 1.88
CA THR A 90 -1.29 -6.27 1.05
C THR A 90 -1.70 -5.16 0.09
N ALA A 91 -0.79 -4.23 -0.18
CA ALA A 91 -0.96 -3.14 -1.12
C ALA A 91 0.11 -3.24 -2.22
N THR A 92 -0.30 -2.98 -3.46
CA THR A 92 0.58 -2.92 -4.63
C THR A 92 0.23 -1.69 -5.46
N HIS A 93 1.24 -1.06 -6.07
CA HIS A 93 1.07 0.11 -6.91
C HIS A 93 1.38 -0.21 -8.38
N ASP A 94 0.51 0.19 -9.31
CA ASP A 94 0.61 -0.13 -10.74
C ASP A 94 1.90 0.38 -11.39
N LEU A 95 2.41 1.53 -10.91
CA LEU A 95 3.66 2.15 -11.38
C LEU A 95 4.93 1.60 -10.71
N GLU A 96 4.82 0.73 -9.71
CA GLU A 96 5.97 0.13 -9.02
C GLU A 96 5.77 -1.41 -8.92
N PRO A 97 5.78 -2.11 -10.07
CA PRO A 97 5.51 -3.55 -10.11
C PRO A 97 6.56 -4.34 -9.34
N GLY A 98 6.11 -5.31 -8.55
CA GLY A 98 6.97 -6.16 -7.72
C GLY A 98 7.20 -5.61 -6.30
N LYS A 99 6.89 -4.33 -6.05
CA LYS A 99 6.80 -3.81 -4.68
C LYS A 99 5.47 -4.17 -4.06
N VAL A 100 5.56 -4.79 -2.88
CA VAL A 100 4.42 -5.20 -2.08
C VAL A 100 4.62 -4.64 -0.68
N CYS A 101 3.64 -3.87 -0.24
CA CYS A 101 3.51 -3.49 1.15
C CYS A 101 2.46 -4.38 1.82
N GLY A 102 2.57 -4.59 3.13
CA GLY A 102 1.55 -5.33 3.85
C GLY A 102 1.52 -4.96 5.31
N ILE A 103 0.39 -5.32 5.94
CA ILE A 103 0.07 -5.08 7.35
C ILE A 103 -0.77 -6.24 7.85
N PHE A 104 -0.72 -6.53 9.14
CA PHE A 104 -1.66 -7.44 9.78
C PHE A 104 -2.03 -6.92 11.17
N MET A 105 -3.20 -7.33 11.65
CA MET A 105 -3.75 -6.95 12.94
C MET A 105 -4.43 -8.15 13.61
N GLY A 106 -4.47 -8.13 14.94
CA GLY A 106 -4.97 -9.24 15.75
C GLY A 106 -4.09 -10.49 15.62
N ASP A 107 -4.69 -11.66 15.81
CA ASP A 107 -4.01 -12.95 15.72
C ASP A 107 -3.81 -13.45 14.27
N ALA A 108 -4.03 -12.59 13.27
CA ALA A 108 -3.84 -12.97 11.88
C ALA A 108 -2.35 -13.11 11.55
N PRO A 109 -1.90 -14.23 10.99
CA PRO A 109 -0.53 -14.31 10.47
C PRO A 109 -0.38 -13.40 9.26
N PRO A 110 0.79 -12.77 9.05
CA PRO A 110 1.14 -12.18 7.77
C PRO A 110 1.24 -13.30 6.71
N GLY A 111 0.19 -13.47 5.92
CA GLY A 111 0.18 -14.44 4.82
C GLY A 111 1.02 -13.93 3.65
N PRO A 112 1.83 -14.77 2.97
CA PRO A 112 2.57 -14.34 1.78
C PRO A 112 1.62 -13.78 0.71
N PRO A 113 1.93 -12.64 0.07
CA PRO A 113 3.22 -11.95 0.01
C PRO A 113 3.43 -10.81 1.05
N ASN A 114 2.67 -10.78 2.14
CA ASN A 114 2.78 -9.75 3.17
C ASN A 114 4.15 -9.79 3.90
N PRO A 115 4.97 -8.72 3.83
CA PRO A 115 6.28 -8.68 4.46
C PRO A 115 6.26 -8.18 5.91
N ALA A 116 5.10 -7.78 6.46
CA ALA A 116 5.02 -7.28 7.82
C ALA A 116 5.39 -8.36 8.84
N ALA A 117 6.22 -7.99 9.83
CA ALA A 117 6.65 -8.86 10.92
C ALA A 117 5.97 -8.52 12.25
N ASP A 118 5.58 -7.26 12.42
CA ASP A 118 4.94 -6.74 13.63
C ASP A 118 3.50 -6.27 13.32
N PRO A 119 2.54 -6.51 14.24
CA PRO A 119 1.16 -6.12 14.03
C PRO A 119 1.02 -4.60 14.00
N GLY A 120 0.22 -4.09 13.06
CA GLY A 120 -0.07 -2.67 12.91
C GLY A 120 1.03 -1.83 12.26
N ASP A 121 2.19 -2.42 11.92
CA ASP A 121 3.26 -1.71 11.19
C ASP A 121 3.25 -2.09 9.69
N PRO A 122 2.93 -1.16 8.78
CA PRO A 122 2.98 -1.42 7.35
C PRO A 122 4.43 -1.43 6.83
N VAL A 123 4.87 -2.60 6.38
CA VAL A 123 6.22 -2.84 5.85
C VAL A 123 6.14 -3.17 4.36
N CYS A 124 7.20 -2.90 3.60
CA CYS A 124 7.32 -3.23 2.18
C CYS A 124 8.65 -3.95 1.89
N ASN A 125 8.67 -4.75 0.82
CA ASN A 125 9.87 -5.43 0.31
C ASN A 125 10.75 -4.54 -0.57
#